data_AF-A0AAD8BZN1-F1
#
_entry.id   AF-A0AAD8BZN1-F1
#
_cell.length_a   1.000
_cell.length_b   1.000
_cell.length_c   1.000
_cell.angle_alpha   90.00
_cell.angle_beta   90.00
_cell.angle_gamma   90.00
#
_symmetry.space_group_name_H-M   'P 1'
#
loop_
_entity.id
_entity.type
_entity.pdbx_description
1 polymer ?
#
loop_
_entity_poly.entity_id
_entity_poly.type
_entity_poly.pdbx_seq_one_letter_code
_entity_poly.pdbx_strand_id
1 'polypeptide(L)'
;GHIDSAHHDTQPVKAIHDVVAMDKAVKMVLDLTDSSDTFTVVTADHSHVMSIAGYATRGNPIFALSDLDGVINTKRTLDHLPFTTLVYANGPGYKVPRPNITEVET
;
A
#
# COMPACT_ATOMS: atom_id res chain seq x y z
N GLY A 1 9.96 -11.08 7.78
CA GLY A 1 9.56 -10.75 6.40
C GLY A 1 8.08 -10.97 6.16
N HIS A 2 7.20 -10.56 7.08
CA HIS A 2 5.75 -10.68 6.87
C HIS A 2 5.19 -9.63 5.89
N ILE A 3 5.95 -8.56 5.60
CA ILE A 3 5.71 -7.62 4.50
C ILE A 3 5.51 -8.38 3.18
N ASP A 4 6.43 -9.30 2.86
CA ASP A 4 6.39 -10.15 1.66
C ASP A 4 5.15 -11.07 1.65
N SER A 5 4.91 -11.80 2.74
CA SER A 5 3.76 -12.71 2.83
C SER A 5 2.43 -11.98 2.65
N ALA A 6 2.30 -10.77 3.22
CA ALA A 6 1.11 -9.96 3.06
C ALA A 6 0.93 -9.45 1.62
N HIS A 7 2.02 -9.14 0.91
CA HIS A 7 1.95 -8.80 -0.52
C HIS A 7 1.53 -9.99 -1.38
N HIS A 8 2.02 -11.20 -1.09
CA HIS A 8 1.57 -12.43 -1.76
C HIS A 8 0.06 -12.68 -1.61
N ASP A 9 -0.49 -12.36 -0.44
CA ASP A 9 -1.93 -12.46 -0.15
C ASP A 9 -2.73 -11.25 -0.65
N THR A 10 -2.10 -10.27 -1.33
CA THR A 10 -2.71 -9.00 -1.75
C THR A 10 -3.40 -8.23 -0.61
N GLN A 11 -2.75 -8.22 0.57
CA GLN A 11 -3.25 -7.57 1.80
C GLN A 11 -2.44 -6.30 2.13
N PRO A 12 -2.67 -5.17 1.43
CA PRO A 12 -1.84 -3.97 1.55
C PRO A 12 -1.86 -3.37 2.96
N VAL A 13 -3.00 -3.43 3.67
CA VAL A 13 -3.10 -2.91 5.04
C VAL A 13 -2.11 -3.61 5.97
N LYS A 14 -2.02 -4.95 5.88
CA LYS A 14 -1.06 -5.72 6.69
C LYS A 14 0.38 -5.45 6.27
N ALA A 15 0.66 -5.47 4.96
CA ALA A 15 2.00 -5.23 4.46
C ALA A 15 2.55 -3.86 4.92
N ILE A 16 1.74 -2.79 4.80
CA ILE A 16 2.13 -1.44 5.20
C ILE A 16 2.25 -1.30 6.72
N HIS A 17 1.39 -1.95 7.52
CA HIS A 17 1.57 -1.98 8.97
C HIS A 17 2.88 -2.66 9.39
N ASP A 18 3.27 -3.75 8.72
CA ASP A 18 4.55 -4.41 8.97
C ASP A 18 5.74 -3.56 8.52
N VAL A 19 5.62 -2.79 7.44
CA VAL A 19 6.62 -1.78 7.05
C VAL A 19 6.77 -0.73 8.15
N VAL A 20 5.67 -0.24 8.73
CA VAL A 20 5.71 0.72 9.85
C VAL A 20 6.36 0.09 11.09
N ALA A 21 6.13 -1.20 11.36
CA ALA A 21 6.79 -1.90 12.46
C ALA A 21 8.31 -2.03 12.21
N MET A 22 8.72 -2.32 10.97
CA MET A 22 10.13 -2.35 10.58
C MET A 22 10.79 -0.97 10.72
N ASP A 23 10.13 0.10 10.28
CA ASP A 23 10.61 1.48 10.41
C ASP A 23 10.82 1.87 11.89
N LYS A 24 9.90 1.51 12.78
CA LYS A 24 10.06 1.70 14.23
C LYS A 24 11.26 0.94 14.78
N ALA A 25 11.53 -0.28 14.31
CA ALA A 25 12.69 -1.04 14.71
C ALA A 25 14.00 -0.40 14.21
N VAL A 26 14.03 0.09 12.96
CA VAL A 26 15.17 0.87 12.43
C VAL A 26 15.40 2.11 13.28
N LYS A 27 14.34 2.86 13.61
CA LYS A 27 14.45 4.01 14.51
C LYS A 27 15.06 3.62 15.86
N MET A 28 14.62 2.51 16.47
CA MET A 28 15.20 2.03 17.73
C MET A 28 16.69 1.73 17.60
N VAL A 29 17.14 1.12 16.50
CA VAL A 29 18.56 0.86 16.25
C VAL A 29 19.34 2.18 16.17
N LEU A 30 18.82 3.17 15.43
CA LEU A 30 19.46 4.48 15.31
C LEU A 30 19.52 5.23 16.67
N ASP A 31 18.51 5.05 17.52
CA ASP A 31 18.48 5.66 18.86
C ASP A 31 19.44 4.95 19.84
N LEU A 32 19.84 3.70 19.57
CA LEU A 32 20.69 2.88 20.43
C LEU A 32 22.15 2.77 19.99
N THR A 33 22.50 3.27 18.79
CA THR A 33 23.83 3.10 18.17
C THR A 33 24.44 4.46 17.82
N ASP A 34 25.77 4.53 17.75
CA ASP A 34 26.49 5.72 17.32
C ASP A 34 26.91 5.57 15.85
N SER A 35 26.56 6.55 15.01
CA SER A 35 26.92 6.53 13.59
C SER A 35 28.44 6.59 13.32
N SER A 36 29.25 6.95 14.31
CA SER A 36 30.72 7.01 14.19
C SER A 36 31.39 5.63 14.21
N ASP A 37 30.72 4.63 14.79
CA ASP A 37 31.22 3.24 14.86
C ASP A 37 30.25 2.21 14.27
N THR A 38 29.02 2.61 13.96
CA THR A 38 27.97 1.74 13.45
C THR A 38 27.48 2.19 12.08
N PHE A 39 27.65 1.33 11.07
CA PHE A 39 27.09 1.53 9.73
C PHE A 39 25.79 0.74 9.57
N THR A 40 24.68 1.46 9.38
CA THR A 40 23.34 0.87 9.23
C THR A 40 22.89 0.88 7.77
N VAL A 41 22.45 -0.27 7.25
CA VAL A 41 21.87 -0.41 5.91
C VAL A 41 20.46 -0.99 6.02
N VAL A 42 19.52 -0.37 5.32
CA VAL A 42 18.15 -0.87 5.14
C VAL A 42 17.93 -1.08 3.65
N THR A 43 17.47 -2.27 3.28
CA THR A 43 17.20 -2.63 1.89
C THR A 43 16.02 -3.59 1.84
N ALA A 44 15.47 -3.78 0.63
CA ALA A 44 14.67 -4.94 0.30
C ALA A 44 15.53 -5.93 -0.49
N ASP A 45 15.20 -7.21 -0.40
CA ASP A 45 15.73 -8.27 -1.26
C ASP A 45 15.05 -8.26 -2.64
N HIS A 46 13.75 -7.94 -2.69
CA HIS A 46 13.01 -7.68 -3.92
C HIS A 46 11.77 -6.80 -3.68
N SER A 47 11.09 -6.43 -4.78
CA SER A 47 9.80 -5.71 -4.74
C SER A 47 8.63 -6.67 -4.97
N HIS A 48 7.42 -6.11 -5.01
CA HIS A 48 6.18 -6.77 -5.38
C HIS A 48 5.44 -5.98 -6.46
N VAL A 49 4.43 -6.60 -7.08
CA VAL A 49 3.61 -5.99 -8.13
C VAL A 49 2.52 -5.05 -7.59
N MET A 50 2.74 -4.49 -6.40
CA MET A 50 1.88 -3.45 -5.83
C MET A 50 2.18 -2.11 -6.52
N SER A 51 1.15 -1.32 -6.80
CA SER A 51 1.28 0.02 -7.36
C SER A 51 0.40 1.01 -6.60
N ILE A 52 0.87 2.25 -6.50
CA ILE A 52 0.08 3.40 -6.09
C ILE A 52 -0.55 3.97 -7.36
N ALA A 53 -1.85 3.81 -7.51
CA ALA A 53 -2.59 4.11 -8.73
C ALA A 53 -3.53 5.30 -8.56
N GLY A 54 -4.02 5.79 -9.70
CA GLY A 54 -4.90 6.95 -9.76
C GLY A 54 -4.16 8.27 -9.54
N TYR A 55 -4.92 9.29 -9.21
CA TYR A 55 -4.42 10.65 -8.98
C TYR A 55 -5.01 11.18 -7.67
N ALA A 56 -4.98 10.31 -6.65
CA ALA A 56 -5.54 10.58 -5.34
C ALA A 56 -5.06 11.95 -4.82
N THR A 57 -5.99 12.76 -4.35
CA THR A 57 -5.72 14.07 -3.78
C THR A 57 -4.79 13.94 -2.58
N ARG A 58 -3.88 14.90 -2.44
CA ARG A 58 -2.95 14.93 -1.30
C ARG A 58 -3.74 14.89 0.02
N GLY A 59 -3.42 13.92 0.87
CA GLY A 59 -4.10 13.70 2.15
C GLY A 59 -5.23 12.67 2.10
N ASN A 60 -5.59 12.16 0.91
CA ASN A 60 -6.45 10.99 0.80
C ASN A 60 -5.78 9.79 1.53
N PRO A 61 -6.47 9.08 2.43
CA PRO A 61 -5.89 7.93 3.12
C PRO A 61 -5.40 6.88 2.14
N ILE A 62 -4.21 6.30 2.37
CA ILE A 62 -3.56 5.41 1.40
C ILE A 62 -4.35 4.12 1.12
N PHE A 63 -5.17 3.66 2.07
CA PHE A 63 -6.03 2.48 1.91
C PHE A 63 -7.38 2.80 1.27
N ALA A 64 -7.74 4.09 1.17
CA ALA A 64 -9.02 4.51 0.65
C ALA A 64 -9.16 4.32 -0.87
N LEU A 65 -10.40 4.42 -1.33
CA LEU A 65 -10.72 4.65 -2.74
C LEU A 65 -9.92 5.83 -3.29
N SER A 66 -9.45 5.70 -4.54
CA SER A 66 -8.74 6.77 -5.21
C SER A 66 -9.74 7.87 -5.61
N ASP A 67 -9.52 9.07 -5.08
CA ASP A 67 -10.27 10.26 -5.44
C ASP A 67 -9.54 11.09 -6.52
N LEU A 68 -10.24 12.10 -7.02
CA LEU A 68 -9.68 13.17 -7.82
C LEU A 68 -10.34 14.46 -7.37
N ASP A 69 -9.52 15.40 -6.90
CA ASP A 69 -9.96 16.65 -6.28
C ASP A 69 -10.99 16.46 -5.15
N GLY A 70 -10.78 15.45 -4.29
CA GLY A 70 -11.69 15.13 -3.18
C GLY A 70 -12.92 14.32 -3.56
N VAL A 71 -13.08 13.89 -4.82
CA VAL A 71 -14.28 13.20 -5.30
C VAL A 71 -13.91 11.85 -5.92
N ILE A 72 -14.62 10.78 -5.52
CA ILE A 72 -14.53 9.47 -6.17
C ILE A 72 -15.17 9.53 -7.56
N ASN A 73 -14.35 9.75 -8.58
CA ASN A 73 -14.81 9.93 -9.96
C ASN A 73 -14.73 8.61 -10.76
N THR A 74 -15.80 7.82 -10.71
CA THR A 74 -15.87 6.54 -11.44
C THR A 74 -16.07 6.70 -12.94
N LYS A 75 -16.40 7.89 -13.46
CA LYS A 75 -16.57 8.09 -14.91
C LYS A 75 -15.26 7.92 -15.69
N ARG A 76 -14.11 7.95 -15.01
CA ARG A 76 -12.79 7.77 -15.62
C ARG A 76 -12.37 6.29 -15.70
N THR A 77 -13.06 5.39 -15.02
CA THR A 77 -12.85 3.95 -15.19
C THR A 77 -13.71 3.43 -16.33
N LEU A 78 -13.19 2.47 -17.10
CA LEU A 78 -13.89 1.90 -18.27
C LEU A 78 -15.18 1.15 -17.90
N ASP A 79 -15.24 0.64 -16.67
CA ASP A 79 -16.37 -0.11 -16.13
C ASP A 79 -17.26 0.71 -15.19
N HIS A 80 -16.96 2.00 -15.02
CA HIS A 80 -17.70 2.93 -14.15
C HIS A 80 -17.76 2.53 -12.66
N LEU A 81 -16.83 1.69 -12.21
CA LEU A 81 -16.72 1.26 -10.81
C LEU A 81 -15.52 1.92 -10.10
N PRO A 82 -15.58 2.19 -8.78
CA PRO A 82 -14.48 2.81 -8.02
C PRO A 82 -13.31 1.83 -7.80
N PHE A 83 -12.12 2.32 -7.51
CA PHE A 83 -10.94 1.49 -7.20
C PHE A 83 -10.12 2.11 -6.06
N THR A 84 -9.32 1.30 -5.36
CA THR A 84 -8.43 1.73 -4.27
C THR A 84 -7.17 2.40 -4.80
N THR A 85 -6.56 3.27 -3.99
CA THR A 85 -5.27 3.90 -4.33
C THR A 85 -4.14 2.85 -4.44
N LEU A 86 -4.17 1.79 -3.61
CA LEU A 86 -3.27 0.66 -3.73
C LEU A 86 -3.90 -0.45 -4.58
N VAL A 87 -3.17 -0.92 -5.60
CA VAL A 87 -3.60 -2.00 -6.49
C VAL A 87 -2.48 -3.02 -6.68
N TYR A 88 -2.84 -4.25 -7.05
CA TYR A 88 -1.89 -5.30 -7.44
C TYR A 88 -2.18 -5.75 -8.86
N ALA A 89 -1.13 -5.98 -9.66
CA ALA A 89 -1.28 -6.45 -11.03
C ALA A 89 -1.80 -7.90 -11.13
N ASN A 90 -1.52 -8.74 -10.13
CA ASN A 90 -2.01 -10.12 -10.01
C ASN A 90 -2.14 -10.51 -8.51
N GLY A 91 -2.67 -11.71 -8.26
CA GLY A 91 -2.83 -12.27 -6.91
C GLY A 91 -4.29 -12.54 -6.52
N PRO A 92 -4.53 -13.04 -5.30
CA PRO A 92 -5.84 -13.52 -4.87
C PRO A 92 -6.93 -12.45 -4.74
N GLY A 93 -6.58 -11.16 -4.76
CA GLY A 93 -7.53 -10.05 -4.73
C GLY A 93 -8.37 -9.87 -6.00
N TYR A 94 -8.01 -10.52 -7.12
CA TYR A 94 -8.75 -10.42 -8.37
C TYR A 94 -10.13 -11.10 -8.29
N LYS A 95 -11.18 -10.42 -8.79
CA LYS A 95 -12.56 -10.93 -8.81
C LYS A 95 -13.23 -10.60 -10.15
N VAL A 96 -14.03 -11.54 -10.67
CA VAL A 96 -14.81 -11.37 -11.91
C VAL A 96 -16.28 -11.74 -11.64
N PRO A 97 -17.24 -10.84 -11.92
CA PRO A 97 -17.03 -9.44 -12.30
C PRO A 97 -16.37 -8.65 -11.17
N ARG A 98 -15.75 -7.51 -11.49
CA ARG A 98 -15.17 -6.62 -10.49
C ARG A 98 -16.29 -6.08 -9.59
N PRO A 99 -16.18 -6.18 -8.25
CA PRO A 99 -17.23 -5.70 -7.36
C PRO A 99 -17.28 -4.18 -7.34
N ASN A 100 -18.47 -3.62 -7.15
CA ASN A 100 -18.61 -2.24 -6.74
C ASN A 100 -18.25 -2.13 -5.25
N ILE A 101 -17.23 -1.34 -4.93
CA ILE A 101 -16.70 -1.16 -3.57
C ILE A 101 -16.97 0.24 -3.00
N THR A 102 -17.92 1.00 -3.55
CA THR A 102 -18.25 2.36 -3.06
C THR A 102 -18.60 2.40 -1.57
N GLU A 103 -19.32 1.39 -1.06
CA GLU A 103 -19.78 1.32 0.33
C GLU A 103 -18.91 0.42 1.20
N VAL A 104 -17.80 -0.10 0.66
CA VAL A 104 -16.88 -0.95 1.42
C VAL A 104 -15.93 -0.04 2.18
N GLU A 105 -15.79 -0.27 3.48
CA GLU A 105 -14.70 0.29 4.25
C GLU A 105 -13.40 -0.40 3.81
N THR A 106 -12.63 0.30 2.97
CA THR A 106 -11.39 -0.17 2.37
C THR A 106 -10.17 0.06 3.25
#